data_AF-A0A368GR62-F1
#
_entry.id   AF-A0A368GR62-F1
#
_cell.length_a   1.000
_cell.length_b   1.000
_cell.length_c   1.000
_cell.angle_alpha   90.00
_cell.angle_beta   90.00
_cell.angle_gamma   90.00
#
_symmetry.space_group_name_H-M   'P 1'
#
loop_
_entity.id
_entity.type
_entity.pdbx_description
1 polymer ?
#
loop_
_entity_poly.entity_id
_entity_poly.type
_entity_poly.pdbx_seq_one_letter_code
_entity_poly.pdbx_strand_id
1 'polypeptide(L)' 'MIFEGHADYVPVFLSEIPTLFYNKIYPVDVSLITVSPPDGLGYCSMGPNLELSVAPTVVAKKVIGKLTILLSSLPPLT' A
#
# COMPACT_ATOMS: atom_id res chain seq x y z
N MET A 1 3.39 -23.23 -2.40
CA MET A 1 2.70 -22.46 -1.33
C MET A 1 1.22 -22.82 -1.19
N ILE A 2 0.31 -22.38 -2.07
CA ILE A 2 -1.14 -22.64 -1.88
C ILE A 2 -1.47 -24.14 -2.02
N PHE A 3 -1.06 -24.79 -3.11
CA PHE A 3 -1.32 -26.23 -3.33
C PHE A 3 -0.59 -27.16 -2.35
N GLU A 4 0.45 -26.66 -1.69
CA GLU A 4 1.20 -27.39 -0.66
C GLU A 4 0.60 -27.16 0.74
N GLY A 5 -0.45 -26.34 0.86
CA GLY A 5 -1.12 -26.03 2.13
C GLY A 5 -0.38 -25.03 3.02
N HIS A 6 0.54 -24.24 2.47
CA HIS A 6 1.35 -23.25 3.19
C HIS A 6 0.86 -21.79 3.02
N ALA A 7 -0.26 -21.58 2.32
CA ALA A 7 -0.84 -20.25 2.13
C ALA A 7 -2.35 -20.33 1.89
N ASP A 8 -3.06 -19.32 2.38
CA ASP A 8 -4.50 -19.15 2.16
C ASP A 8 -4.79 -18.31 0.92
N TYR A 9 -5.90 -18.59 0.25
CA TYR A 9 -6.42 -17.79 -0.86
C TYR A 9 -7.79 -17.22 -0.50
N VAL A 10 -7.94 -15.90 -0.58
CA VAL A 10 -9.19 -15.19 -0.29
C VAL A 10 -9.77 -14.67 -1.60
N PRO A 11 -10.82 -15.29 -2.17
CA PRO A 11 -11.49 -14.76 -3.35
C PRO A 11 -12.34 -13.54 -2.95
N VAL A 12 -12.05 -12.37 -3.54
CA VAL A 12 -12.77 -11.12 -3.31
C VAL A 12 -12.63 -10.20 -4.53
N PHE A 13 -13.60 -9.32 -4.78
CA PHE A 13 -13.46 -8.31 -5.83
C PHE A 13 -12.42 -7.26 -5.46
N LEU A 14 -11.62 -6.83 -6.43
CA LEU A 14 -10.55 -5.85 -6.22
C LEU A 14 -11.05 -4.55 -5.58
N SER A 15 -12.25 -4.12 -5.97
CA SER A 15 -12.94 -2.93 -5.46
C SER A 15 -13.40 -3.05 -4.00
N GLU A 16 -13.56 -4.27 -3.48
CA GLU A 16 -14.01 -4.53 -2.11
C GLU A 16 -12.85 -4.63 -1.11
N ILE A 17 -11.63 -4.87 -1.60
CA ILE A 17 -10.43 -4.98 -0.78
C ILE A 17 -10.25 -3.77 0.17
N PRO A 18 -10.43 -2.50 -0.25
CA PRO A 18 -10.33 -1.36 0.66
C PRO A 18 -11.28 -1.46 1.85
N THR A 19 -12.53 -1.85 1.62
CA THR A 19 -13.57 -1.99 2.65
C THR A 19 -13.18 -3.02 3.71
N LEU A 20 -12.49 -4.10 3.32
CA LEU A 20 -12.01 -5.12 4.25
C LEU A 20 -11.01 -4.56 5.28
N PHE A 21 -10.15 -3.63 4.84
CA PHE A 21 -9.19 -2.97 5.73
C PHE A 21 -9.83 -1.89 6.58
N TYR A 22 -10.68 -1.04 5.99
CA TYR A 22 -11.37 0.04 6.72
C TYR A 22 -12.28 -0.50 7.82
N ASN A 23 -12.98 -1.62 7.57
CA ASN A 23 -13.82 -2.28 8.56
C ASN A 23 -13.05 -3.20 9.53
N LYS A 24 -11.72 -3.26 9.43
CA LYS A 24 -10.85 -4.11 10.27
C LYS A 24 -11.21 -5.60 10.23
N ILE A 25 -11.80 -6.06 9.12
CA ILE A 25 -12.04 -7.48 8.87
C ILE A 25 -10.69 -8.20 8.72
N TYR A 26 -9.75 -7.54 8.02
CA TYR A 26 -8.33 -7.91 8.00
C TYR A 26 -7.51 -6.80 8.67
N PRO A 27 -7.21 -6.91 9.98
CA PRO A 27 -6.44 -5.90 10.69
C PRO A 27 -4.99 -5.86 10.19
N VAL A 28 -4.46 -4.64 10.02
CA VAL A 28 -3.08 -4.41 9.56
C VAL A 28 -2.29 -3.76 10.69
N ASP A 29 -1.22 -4.40 11.13
CA ASP A 29 -0.30 -3.80 12.10
C ASP A 29 0.74 -2.92 11.42
N VAL A 30 1.27 -3.37 10.29
CA VAL A 30 2.35 -2.70 9.55
C VAL A 30 2.02 -2.64 8.07
N SER A 31 2.03 -1.43 7.49
CA SER A 31 1.99 -1.23 6.03
C SER A 31 3.40 -0.93 5.52
N LEU A 32 3.91 -1.76 4.61
CA LEU A 32 5.16 -1.49 3.90
C LEU A 32 4.86 -0.93 2.52
N ILE A 33 5.28 0.30 2.28
CA ILE A 33 5.03 1.01 1.03
C ILE A 33 6.33 1.46 0.39
N THR A 34 6.33 1.55 -0.94
CA THR A 34 7.43 2.16 -1.68
C THR A 34 7.06 3.61 -1.98
N VAL A 35 7.98 4.54 -1.70
CA VAL A 35 7.73 5.97 -1.85
C VAL A 35 8.87 6.68 -2.56
N SER A 36 8.55 7.82 -3.18
CA SER A 36 9.55 8.77 -3.69
C SER A 36 10.28 9.47 -2.53
N PRO A 37 11.39 10.16 -2.82
CA PRO A 37 11.90 11.18 -1.91
C PRO A 37 10.81 12.21 -1.58
N PRO A 38 10.85 12.81 -0.38
CA PRO A 38 9.95 13.90 -0.04
C PRO A 38 10.19 15.09 -0.95
N ASP A 39 9.12 15.77 -1.33
CA ASP A 39 9.18 17.06 -2.01
C ASP A 39 9.56 18.20 -1.03
N GLY A 40 9.58 19.45 -1.53
CA GLY A 40 9.91 20.63 -0.70
C GLY A 40 8.91 20.91 0.44
N LEU A 41 7.75 20.25 0.44
CA LEU A 41 6.72 20.36 1.48
C LEU A 41 6.72 19.13 2.41
N GLY A 42 7.56 18.13 2.15
CA GLY A 42 7.66 16.90 2.93
C GLY A 42 6.69 15.80 2.49
N TYR A 43 6.01 15.93 1.34
CA TYR A 43 5.14 14.88 0.81
C TYR A 43 5.93 13.88 -0.03
N CYS A 44 5.60 12.60 0.12
CA CYS A 44 6.12 11.54 -0.74
C CYS A 44 5.01 10.99 -1.63
N SER A 45 5.34 10.69 -2.89
CA SER A 45 4.46 9.96 -3.79
C SER A 45 4.60 8.46 -3.60
N MET A 46 3.47 7.73 -3.66
CA MET A 46 3.44 6.26 -3.68
C MET A 46 3.53 5.69 -5.10
N GLY A 47 3.64 6.56 -6.11
CA GLY A 47 3.77 6.16 -7.51
C GLY A 47 2.48 5.56 -8.08
N PRO A 48 2.58 4.75 -9.15
CA PRO A 48 1.41 4.13 -9.79
C PRO A 48 0.74 3.04 -8.93
N ASN A 49 1.29 2.69 -7.77
CA ASN A 49 0.83 1.56 -6.95
C ASN A 49 -0.24 1.96 -5.92
N LEU A 50 -0.93 3.09 -6.14
CA LEU A 50 -1.83 3.70 -5.16
C LEU A 50 -3.06 2.84 -4.84
N GLU A 51 -3.63 2.17 -5.85
CA GLU A 51 -4.98 1.57 -5.81
C GLU A 51 -5.30 0.76 -4.55
N LEU A 52 -4.46 -0.23 -4.20
CA LEU A 52 -4.72 -1.12 -3.05
C LEU A 52 -3.88 -0.79 -1.82
N SER A 53 -2.86 0.05 -1.97
CA SER A 53 -1.91 0.33 -0.89
C SER A 53 -2.40 1.43 0.05
N VAL A 54 -3.31 2.30 -0.38
CA VAL A 54 -3.86 3.38 0.44
C VAL A 54 -4.62 2.84 1.64
N ALA A 55 -5.59 1.94 1.43
CA ALA A 55 -6.45 1.43 2.50
C ALA A 55 -5.67 0.80 3.67
N PRO A 56 -4.76 -0.17 3.45
CA PRO A 56 -3.95 -0.73 4.53
C PRO A 56 -3.00 0.31 5.15
N THR A 57 -2.49 1.28 4.37
CA THR A 57 -1.60 2.34 4.89
C THR A 57 -2.33 3.30 5.82
N VAL A 58 -3.58 3.64 5.52
CA VAL A 58 -4.41 4.52 6.34
C VAL A 58 -4.79 3.88 7.68
N VAL A 59 -5.07 2.57 7.70
CA VAL A 59 -5.51 1.87 8.92
C VAL A 59 -4.40 1.23 9.74
N ALA A 60 -3.19 1.08 9.17
CA ALA A 60 -2.09 0.40 9.84
C ALA A 60 -1.63 1.16 11.09
N LYS A 61 -1.20 0.41 12.12
CA LYS A 61 -0.62 1.01 13.33
C LYS A 61 0.75 1.65 13.06
N LYS A 62 1.51 1.09 12.11
CA LYS A 62 2.81 1.61 11.68
C LYS A 62 2.93 1.54 10.16
N VAL A 63 3.57 2.56 9.58
CA VAL A 63 3.88 2.60 8.15
C VAL A 63 5.39 2.67 7.98
N ILE A 64 5.94 1.79 7.14
CA ILE A 64 7.37 1.75 6.81
C ILE A 64 7.51 2.07 5.32
N GLY A 65 8.17 3.19 5.02
CA GLY A 65 8.44 3.64 3.65
C GLY A 65 9.81 3.17 3.15
N LYS A 66 9.84 2.43 2.04
CA LYS A 66 11.07 2.18 1.28
C LYS A 66 11.25 3.29 0.25
N LEU A 67 12.31 4.06 0.40
CA LEU A 67 12.68 5.12 -0.54
C LEU A 67 13.14 4.53 -1.88
N THR A 68 12.55 4.97 -2.99
CA THR A 68 12.96 4.59 -4.35
C THR A 68 13.21 5.82 -5.22
N ILE A 69 14.47 5.99 -5.64
CA ILE A 69 14.94 7.14 -6.42
C ILE A 69 14.41 7.16 -7.87
N LEU A 70 14.04 6.02 -8.45
CA LEU A 70 13.43 5.97 -9.79
C LEU A 70 12.02 6.58 -9.82
N LEU A 71 11.37 6.74 -8.66
CA LEU A 71 10.04 7.33 -8.59
C LEU A 71 10.07 8.86 -8.71
N SER A 72 11.24 9.50 -8.57
CA SER A 72 11.38 10.95 -8.74
C SER A 72 11.43 11.40 -10.21
N SER A 73 11.58 10.47 -11.16
CA SER A 73 11.60 10.80 -12.59
C SER A 73 10.22 10.76 -13.24
N LEU A 74 9.17 10.33 -12.52
CA LEU A 74 7.81 10.54 -13.01
C LEU A 74 7.43 12.00 -12.75
N PRO A 75 6.88 12.72 -13.75
CA PRO A 75 6.33 14.05 -13.51
C PRO A 75 5.27 13.94 -12.40
N PRO A 76 5.20 14.91 -11.48
CA PRO A 76 4.13 14.94 -10.49
C PRO A 76 2.80 14.90 -11.26
N LEU A 77 1.97 13.90 -10.99
CA LEU A 77 0.60 13.87 -11.52
C LEU A 77 -0.10 15.11 -10.95
N THR A 78 -0.19 16.14 -11.79
CA THR A 78 -0.99 17.35 -11.56
C THR A 78 -2.39 17.10 -12.08
#